data_AF-A0A147GNU2-F1
#
_entry.id   AF-A0A147GNU2-F1
#
_cell.length_a   1.000
_cell.length_b   1.000
_cell.length_c   1.000
_cell.angle_alpha   90.00
_cell.angle_beta   90.00
_cell.angle_gamma   90.00
#
_symmetry.space_group_name_H-M   'P 1'
#
loop_
_entity.id
_entity.type
_entity.pdbx_description
1 polymer ?
#
loop_
_entity_poly.entity_id
_entity_poly.type
_entity_poly.pdbx_seq_one_letter_code
_entity_poly.pdbx_strand_id
1 'polypeptide(L)'
;MQKFTAPLRRAAGVLVSAWLLAGAAAAVPLPELNIDPAQVSVSGVSSGGYMAVQLHVAYSATFKKGAGVVAGGPYYCAEGSVVYATGRCMAHDTSIPVSSLVTTTNNWAASGAIDPVSNLSASRLYLFSGTLDSVVKTAVMDDLRSYYGAFVPAANIAYKKDLAAEHAFVTDDYGSACSVKGDPYIDDCNFDLAGALLQQIYGTLNPRNVGTLGGSFVEFDQRSFVGGHAMAQTGWAYVPAACASGSATCRLHVALHGCKQNTAQIGQQYVRNTGYNRWADTNNIVVLYPQTGVTATNGCWDWWGYDSPDYAKKAGPQMAAIQAMVRHLSGGTATAPLAAPGGLTASAATASSMKLTWSAVPGAAGYVVYRNGGRRNATPLTATSYTDTDLVAGSSYDWTVRAVNAAGARGAASAAATASTTGMTPVCTTTDNYSHTVAARAYALYGFTYAYGSNQGMGLWNIYIETTLKKTAAGYYEVGTCY
;
A
#
# COMPACT_ATOMS: atom_id res chain seq x y z
N MET A 1 -31.96 -54.46 45.87
CA MET A 1 -32.14 -53.12 45.24
C MET A 1 -30.76 -52.53 44.98
N GLN A 2 -30.33 -52.46 43.71
CA GLN A 2 -29.27 -51.58 43.14
C GLN A 2 -28.93 -52.13 41.74
N LYS A 3 -29.58 -51.57 40.70
CA LYS A 3 -29.08 -50.54 39.76
C LYS A 3 -28.12 -51.11 38.68
N PHE A 4 -28.70 -51.28 37.49
CA PHE A 4 -28.04 -51.36 36.19
C PHE A 4 -27.23 -50.09 35.92
N THR A 5 -26.05 -50.23 35.29
CA THR A 5 -25.60 -49.40 34.16
C THR A 5 -24.38 -50.03 33.46
N ALA A 6 -24.47 -50.17 32.14
CA ALA A 6 -23.45 -50.69 31.23
C ALA A 6 -22.30 -49.69 30.96
N PRO A 7 -21.12 -50.12 30.47
CA PRO A 7 -20.02 -49.22 30.16
C PRO A 7 -20.16 -48.63 28.75
N LEU A 8 -20.06 -47.30 28.65
CA LEU A 8 -19.94 -46.56 27.39
C LEU A 8 -18.56 -46.81 26.76
N ARG A 9 -18.53 -47.33 25.52
CA ARG A 9 -17.37 -47.26 24.63
C ARG A 9 -17.27 -45.82 24.08
N ARG A 10 -16.20 -45.10 24.41
CA ARG A 10 -15.85 -43.83 23.75
C ARG A 10 -15.17 -44.14 22.41
N ALA A 11 -15.82 -43.78 21.32
CA ALA A 11 -15.18 -43.69 20.01
C ALA A 11 -14.33 -42.41 19.97
N ALA A 12 -13.02 -42.54 19.74
CA ALA A 12 -12.13 -41.42 19.48
C ALA A 12 -12.29 -40.99 18.01
N GLY A 13 -12.99 -39.89 17.78
CA GLY A 13 -13.02 -39.22 16.48
C GLY A 13 -11.77 -38.35 16.33
N VAL A 14 -10.90 -38.69 15.39
CA VAL A 14 -9.77 -37.85 14.99
C VAL A 14 -10.31 -36.71 14.12
N LEU A 15 -10.41 -35.50 14.70
CA LEU A 15 -10.65 -34.27 13.95
C LEU A 15 -9.33 -33.85 13.26
N VAL A 16 -9.23 -34.17 11.96
CA VAL A 16 -8.17 -33.60 11.11
C VAL A 16 -8.51 -32.13 10.87
N SER A 17 -7.84 -31.25 11.60
CA SER A 17 -7.93 -29.81 11.41
C SER A 17 -7.11 -29.46 10.16
N ALA A 18 -7.78 -29.11 9.07
CA ALA A 18 -7.12 -28.58 7.88
C ALA A 18 -6.60 -27.17 8.20
N TRP A 19 -5.33 -27.06 8.53
CA TRP A 19 -4.63 -25.78 8.61
C TRP A 19 -4.49 -25.24 7.17
N LEU A 20 -5.30 -24.24 6.83
CA LEU A 20 -5.01 -23.38 5.69
C LEU A 20 -3.73 -22.61 6.02
N LEU A 21 -2.61 -23.08 5.47
CA LEU A 21 -1.38 -22.30 5.38
C LEU A 21 -1.70 -21.07 4.52
N ALA A 22 -2.00 -19.94 5.18
CA ALA A 22 -1.93 -18.64 4.55
C ALA A 22 -0.47 -18.43 4.13
N GLY A 23 -0.19 -18.63 2.84
CA GLY A 23 1.14 -18.34 2.29
C GLY A 23 1.50 -16.89 2.60
N ALA A 24 2.69 -16.66 3.16
CA ALA A 24 3.22 -15.32 3.30
C ALA A 24 3.20 -14.64 1.93
N ALA A 25 2.41 -13.58 1.78
CA ALA A 25 2.38 -12.81 0.55
C ALA A 25 3.78 -12.21 0.36
N ALA A 26 4.39 -12.46 -0.81
CA ALA A 26 5.70 -11.90 -1.12
C ALA A 26 5.64 -10.36 -1.10
N ALA A 27 6.69 -9.71 -0.60
CA ALA A 27 6.81 -8.26 -0.64
C ALA A 27 6.65 -7.75 -2.08
N VAL A 28 5.86 -6.71 -2.25
CA VAL A 28 5.54 -6.15 -3.58
C VAL A 28 6.51 -5.01 -3.94
N PRO A 29 6.59 -4.58 -5.21
CA PRO A 29 7.25 -3.32 -5.54
C PRO A 29 6.60 -2.16 -4.78
N LEU A 30 7.40 -1.19 -4.33
CA LEU A 30 6.87 0.05 -3.76
C LEU A 30 6.00 0.74 -4.82
N PRO A 31 4.78 1.19 -4.52
CA PRO A 31 3.94 1.86 -5.51
C PRO A 31 4.46 3.27 -5.81
N GLU A 32 4.17 3.76 -7.01
CA GLU A 32 4.24 5.19 -7.33
C GLU A 32 2.87 5.82 -7.06
N LEU A 33 2.83 7.01 -6.47
CA LEU A 33 1.61 7.67 -6.03
C LEU A 33 1.60 9.14 -6.46
N ASN A 34 0.42 9.76 -6.50
CA ASN A 34 0.26 11.20 -6.74
C ASN A 34 0.61 12.00 -5.46
N ILE A 35 1.91 12.12 -5.17
CA ILE A 35 2.42 12.87 -4.02
C ILE A 35 2.78 14.29 -4.43
N ASP A 36 2.34 15.30 -3.67
CA ASP A 36 2.86 16.66 -3.79
C ASP A 36 4.29 16.71 -3.21
N PRO A 37 5.33 16.92 -4.03
CA PRO A 37 6.72 16.97 -3.57
C PRO A 37 7.01 18.13 -2.61
N ALA A 38 6.13 19.14 -2.52
CA ALA A 38 6.22 20.20 -1.51
C ALA A 38 5.66 19.79 -0.13
N GLN A 39 4.96 18.66 -0.02
CA GLN A 39 4.33 18.17 1.21
C GLN A 39 5.03 16.94 1.79
N VAL A 40 6.31 16.76 1.48
CA VAL A 40 7.12 15.67 2.03
C VAL A 40 7.77 16.11 3.35
N SER A 41 7.65 15.27 4.37
CA SER A 41 8.28 15.46 5.69
C SER A 41 8.82 14.14 6.26
N VAL A 42 9.60 14.23 7.33
CA VAL A 42 10.20 13.07 8.00
C VAL A 42 10.09 13.20 9.52
N SER A 43 9.94 12.10 10.23
CA SER A 43 10.20 12.08 11.66
C SER A 43 10.76 10.74 12.11
N GLY A 44 11.23 10.71 13.36
CA GLY A 44 11.62 9.47 13.99
C GLY A 44 11.97 9.63 15.46
N VAL A 45 12.22 8.50 16.09
CA VAL A 45 12.59 8.40 17.51
C VAL A 45 13.99 7.83 17.70
N SER A 46 14.72 8.28 18.72
CA SER A 46 16.04 7.73 19.07
C SER A 46 17.01 7.84 17.88
N SER A 47 17.66 6.76 17.45
CA SER A 47 18.44 6.74 16.20
C SER A 47 17.63 7.15 14.96
N GLY A 48 16.34 6.86 14.92
CA GLY A 48 15.42 7.33 13.87
C GLY A 48 15.19 8.84 13.95
N GLY A 49 15.25 9.43 15.15
CA GLY A 49 15.22 10.87 15.35
C GLY A 49 16.49 11.54 14.83
N TYR A 50 17.66 10.96 15.11
CA TYR A 50 18.92 11.37 14.47
C TYR A 50 18.86 11.25 12.94
N MET A 51 18.40 10.11 12.43
CA MET A 51 18.25 9.90 10.98
C MET A 51 17.26 10.88 10.35
N ALA A 52 16.17 11.23 11.04
CA ALA A 52 15.24 12.27 10.59
C ALA A 52 15.93 13.63 10.47
N VAL A 53 16.79 14.01 11.43
CA VAL A 53 17.61 15.21 11.34
C VAL A 53 18.58 15.14 10.16
N GLN A 54 19.24 14.00 9.96
CA GLN A 54 20.17 13.79 8.83
C GLN A 54 19.46 13.93 7.49
N LEU A 55 18.33 13.25 7.29
CA LEU A 55 17.53 13.35 6.07
C LEU A 55 17.02 14.77 5.83
N HIS A 56 16.48 15.42 6.87
CA HIS A 56 15.94 16.77 6.75
C HIS A 56 17.01 17.79 6.36
N VAL A 57 18.23 17.67 6.90
CA VAL A 57 19.34 18.58 6.56
C VAL A 57 20.00 18.20 5.24
N ALA A 58 20.34 16.93 5.03
CA ALA A 58 21.07 16.46 3.86
C ALA A 58 20.26 16.53 2.57
N TYR A 59 18.96 16.25 2.67
CA TYR A 59 17.98 16.25 1.57
C TYR A 59 16.85 17.25 1.82
N SER A 60 17.17 18.44 2.33
CA SER A 60 16.20 19.48 2.65
C SER A 60 15.34 19.92 1.44
N ALA A 61 15.82 19.75 0.20
CA ALA A 61 15.03 20.00 -1.00
C ALA A 61 13.93 18.95 -1.22
N THR A 62 14.04 17.78 -0.58
CA THR A 62 12.99 16.74 -0.57
C THR A 62 12.08 16.94 0.63
N PHE A 63 12.62 17.00 1.84
CA PHE A 63 11.84 17.11 3.08
C PHE A 63 11.42 18.56 3.39
N LYS A 64 10.87 19.25 2.37
CA LYS A 64 10.58 20.69 2.40
C LYS A 64 9.60 21.10 3.50
N LYS A 65 8.68 20.22 3.86
CA LYS A 65 7.61 20.57 4.79
C LYS A 65 8.13 20.65 6.23
N GLY A 66 9.13 19.84 6.55
CA GLY A 66 9.85 19.88 7.82
C GLY A 66 10.03 18.52 8.45
N ALA A 67 10.31 18.51 9.74
CA ALA A 67 10.72 17.32 10.45
C ALA A 67 10.21 17.24 11.89
N GLY A 68 9.98 16.02 12.37
CA GLY A 68 9.71 15.71 13.76
C GLY A 68 10.86 14.92 14.38
N VAL A 69 11.31 15.30 15.57
CA VAL A 69 12.45 14.64 16.23
C VAL A 69 12.08 14.29 17.66
N VAL A 70 12.08 12.99 17.96
CA VAL A 70 11.68 12.44 19.26
C VAL A 70 12.92 11.82 19.89
N ALA A 71 13.42 12.37 21.00
CA ALA A 71 14.61 11.86 21.68
C ALA A 71 15.81 11.56 20.73
N GLY A 72 16.10 12.50 19.83
CA GLY A 72 17.24 12.45 18.90
C GLY A 72 18.31 13.47 19.28
N GLY A 73 18.97 14.10 18.30
CA GLY A 73 19.91 15.17 18.60
C GLY A 73 20.49 15.88 17.38
N PRO A 74 21.48 16.78 17.59
CA PRO A 74 22.05 17.62 16.54
C PRO A 74 22.56 16.84 15.33
N TYR A 75 22.45 17.45 14.15
CA TYR A 75 23.02 16.90 12.92
C TYR A 75 24.53 16.69 13.07
N TYR A 76 25.02 15.53 12.65
CA TYR A 76 26.44 15.15 12.73
C TYR A 76 27.01 15.17 14.16
N CYS A 77 26.17 15.09 15.20
CA CYS A 77 26.60 15.16 16.60
C CYS A 77 27.71 14.15 16.94
N ALA A 78 27.64 12.93 16.43
CA ALA A 78 28.61 11.89 16.73
C ALA A 78 29.97 12.08 16.04
N GLU A 79 30.06 12.91 14.98
CA GLU A 79 31.28 13.14 14.19
C GLU A 79 32.04 11.85 13.83
N GLY A 80 31.32 10.78 13.46
CA GLY A 80 31.93 9.48 13.15
C GLY A 80 32.51 8.71 14.34
N SER A 81 32.19 9.09 15.58
CA SER A 81 32.75 8.53 16.81
C SER A 81 31.66 7.93 17.70
N VAL A 82 31.78 6.64 18.00
CA VAL A 82 30.89 5.97 18.97
C VAL A 82 31.03 6.57 20.38
N VAL A 83 32.20 7.09 20.74
CA VAL A 83 32.41 7.74 22.05
C VAL A 83 31.60 9.02 22.15
N TYR A 84 31.59 9.83 21.09
CA TYR A 84 30.74 11.04 21.05
C TYR A 84 29.26 10.69 20.94
N ALA A 85 28.92 9.62 20.21
CA ALA A 85 27.56 9.11 20.12
C ALA A 85 27.01 8.75 21.52
N THR A 86 27.70 7.89 22.27
CA THR A 86 27.21 7.42 23.58
C THR A 86 27.43 8.42 24.72
N GLY A 87 28.44 9.28 24.59
CA GLY A 87 28.73 10.35 25.56
C GLY A 87 27.87 11.58 25.32
N ARG A 88 28.47 12.64 24.77
CA ARG A 88 27.80 13.95 24.58
C ARG A 88 26.47 13.90 23.83
N CYS A 89 26.30 12.98 22.88
CA CYS A 89 25.06 12.89 22.08
C CYS A 89 23.97 12.02 22.72
N MET A 90 24.24 11.31 23.81
CA MET A 90 23.21 10.50 24.49
C MET A 90 23.13 10.88 25.96
N ALA A 91 24.21 10.61 26.68
CA ALA A 91 24.35 10.90 28.11
C ALA A 91 24.52 12.39 28.43
N HIS A 92 24.90 13.22 27.44
CA HIS A 92 25.27 14.63 27.63
C HIS A 92 26.36 14.79 28.71
N ASP A 93 27.37 13.92 28.69
CA ASP A 93 28.49 13.93 29.63
C ASP A 93 29.44 15.13 29.45
N THR A 94 29.42 15.71 28.25
CA THR A 94 30.20 16.85 27.81
C THR A 94 29.37 17.68 26.82
N SER A 95 29.69 18.97 26.67
CA SER A 95 28.93 19.86 25.80
C SER A 95 29.01 19.46 24.33
N ILE A 96 27.88 19.50 23.61
CA ILE A 96 27.86 19.34 22.16
C ILE A 96 28.33 20.66 21.51
N PRO A 97 29.32 20.63 20.60
CA PRO A 97 29.85 21.85 19.98
C PRO A 97 28.93 22.36 18.85
N VAL A 98 27.74 22.85 19.20
CA VAL A 98 26.69 23.24 18.24
C VAL A 98 27.18 24.22 17.17
N SER A 99 27.99 25.21 17.53
CA SER A 99 28.55 26.18 16.57
C SER A 99 29.44 25.51 15.52
N SER A 100 30.31 24.58 15.94
CA SER A 100 31.14 23.79 15.02
C SER A 100 30.29 22.90 14.12
N LEU A 101 29.23 22.27 14.64
CA LEU A 101 28.31 21.48 13.83
C LEU A 101 27.60 22.34 12.77
N VAL A 102 27.16 23.54 13.13
CA VAL A 102 26.58 24.53 12.19
C VAL A 102 27.60 24.93 11.10
N THR A 103 28.85 25.19 11.47
CA THR A 103 29.93 25.47 10.49
C THR A 103 30.13 24.29 9.53
N THR A 104 30.18 23.06 10.05
CA THR A 104 30.30 21.85 9.22
C THR A 104 29.12 21.70 8.26
N THR A 105 27.89 21.93 8.72
CA THR A 105 26.70 21.92 7.86
C THR A 105 26.81 22.95 6.73
N ASN A 106 27.18 24.20 7.04
CA ASN A 106 27.35 25.24 6.02
C ASN A 106 28.43 24.88 4.98
N ASN A 107 29.55 24.31 5.43
CA ASN A 107 30.63 23.88 4.54
C ASN A 107 30.19 22.75 3.61
N TRP A 108 29.45 21.75 4.11
CA TRP A 108 28.93 20.66 3.29
C TRP A 108 27.81 21.11 2.33
N ALA A 109 27.03 22.11 2.71
CA ALA A 109 26.05 22.72 1.81
C ALA A 109 26.76 23.48 0.68
N ALA A 110 27.80 24.26 1.00
CA ALA A 110 28.59 24.99 0.01
C ALA A 110 29.33 24.07 -0.97
N SER A 111 29.75 22.88 -0.53
CA SER A 111 30.39 21.89 -1.40
C SER A 111 29.40 21.00 -2.19
N GLY A 112 28.10 21.11 -1.92
CA GLY A 112 27.06 20.28 -2.54
C GLY A 112 26.95 18.86 -1.97
N ALA A 113 27.69 18.53 -0.90
CA ALA A 113 27.58 17.26 -0.20
C ALA A 113 26.22 17.08 0.51
N ILE A 114 25.56 18.19 0.83
CA ILE A 114 24.16 18.28 1.25
C ILE A 114 23.42 19.36 0.46
N ASP A 115 22.11 19.45 0.64
CA ASP A 115 21.30 20.53 0.06
C ASP A 115 21.63 21.90 0.69
N PRO A 116 21.35 23.02 -0.01
CA PRO A 116 21.50 24.36 0.55
C PRO A 116 20.70 24.54 1.85
N VAL A 117 21.35 25.04 2.91
CA VAL A 117 20.72 25.30 4.22
C VAL A 117 19.55 26.30 4.15
N SER A 118 19.51 27.15 3.11
CA SER A 118 18.39 28.08 2.87
C SER A 118 17.05 27.37 2.69
N ASN A 119 17.05 26.12 2.24
CA ASN A 119 15.85 25.29 2.12
C ASN A 119 15.18 25.01 3.49
N LEU A 120 15.94 25.07 4.60
CA LEU A 120 15.42 24.79 5.94
C LEU A 120 14.58 25.95 6.50
N SER A 121 14.73 27.17 5.96
CA SER A 121 14.11 28.37 6.52
C SER A 121 12.57 28.31 6.59
N ALA A 122 11.94 27.57 5.69
CA ALA A 122 10.49 27.38 5.64
C ALA A 122 10.00 26.12 6.38
N SER A 123 10.92 25.26 6.85
CA SER A 123 10.59 24.00 7.50
C SER A 123 9.88 24.22 8.82
N ARG A 124 8.85 23.41 9.08
CA ARG A 124 8.17 23.37 10.38
C ARG A 124 8.67 22.18 11.19
N LEU A 125 9.11 22.44 12.41
CA LEU A 125 9.75 21.46 13.27
C LEU A 125 8.92 21.17 14.51
N TYR A 126 8.88 19.89 14.89
CA TYR A 126 8.37 19.43 16.18
C TYR A 126 9.45 18.63 16.90
N LEU A 127 9.85 19.08 18.07
CA LEU A 127 10.83 18.41 18.92
C LEU A 127 10.12 17.83 20.15
N PHE A 128 10.51 16.63 20.56
CA PHE A 128 9.99 15.99 21.76
C PHE A 128 11.12 15.38 22.61
N SER A 129 11.09 15.64 23.91
CA SER A 129 11.91 14.96 24.91
C SER A 129 11.08 14.64 26.14
N GLY A 130 11.18 13.42 26.64
CA GLY A 130 10.62 13.05 27.95
C GLY A 130 11.53 13.50 29.08
N THR A 131 10.97 14.02 30.18
CA THR A 131 11.77 14.47 31.33
C THR A 131 12.42 13.32 32.11
N LEU A 132 11.95 12.09 31.90
CA LEU A 132 12.54 10.88 32.50
C LEU A 132 13.51 10.16 31.55
N ASP A 133 13.69 10.64 30.32
CA ASP A 133 14.52 9.97 29.31
C ASP A 133 15.94 9.71 29.86
N SER A 134 16.23 8.42 30.08
CA SER A 134 17.50 7.98 30.63
C SER A 134 18.56 7.69 29.58
N VAL A 135 18.22 7.74 28.28
CA VAL A 135 19.07 7.33 27.17
C VAL A 135 19.55 8.52 26.35
N VAL A 136 18.64 9.38 25.90
CA VAL A 136 18.95 10.62 25.19
C VAL A 136 18.45 11.77 26.02
N LYS A 137 19.37 12.39 26.77
CA LYS A 137 19.01 13.42 27.75
C LYS A 137 18.35 14.62 27.09
N THR A 138 17.42 15.25 27.79
CA THR A 138 16.74 16.49 27.34
C THR A 138 17.73 17.58 26.93
N ALA A 139 18.90 17.65 27.57
CA ALA A 139 19.96 18.59 27.20
C ALA A 139 20.49 18.39 25.77
N VAL A 140 20.54 17.15 25.26
CA VAL A 140 20.85 16.85 23.84
C VAL A 140 19.80 17.45 22.91
N MET A 141 18.52 17.35 23.28
CA MET A 141 17.42 17.92 22.51
C MET A 141 17.36 19.45 22.62
N ASP A 142 17.82 20.03 23.73
CA ASP A 142 18.04 21.48 23.88
C ASP A 142 19.18 21.97 22.94
N ASP A 143 20.25 21.20 22.80
CA ASP A 143 21.32 21.47 21.82
C ASP A 143 20.81 21.31 20.37
N LEU A 144 19.91 20.34 20.10
CA LEU A 144 19.25 20.23 18.79
C LEU A 144 18.37 21.44 18.50
N ARG A 145 17.62 21.94 19.48
CA ARG A 145 16.82 23.16 19.34
C ARG A 145 17.69 24.36 19.01
N SER A 146 18.88 24.43 19.60
CA SER A 146 19.88 25.48 19.34
C SER A 146 20.50 25.33 17.94
N TYR A 147 20.87 24.10 17.54
CA TYR A 147 21.35 23.80 16.19
C TYR A 147 20.35 24.23 15.10
N TYR A 148 19.09 23.81 15.21
CA TYR A 148 18.06 24.22 14.24
C TYR A 148 17.79 25.72 14.28
N GLY A 149 17.96 26.39 15.42
CA GLY A 149 17.81 27.83 15.56
C GLY A 149 18.77 28.64 14.68
N ALA A 150 19.86 28.05 14.18
CA ALA A 150 20.75 28.68 13.22
C ALA A 150 20.18 28.75 11.79
N PHE A 151 19.17 27.94 11.46
CA PHE A 151 18.65 27.77 10.09
C PHE A 151 17.15 27.99 9.97
N VAL A 152 16.40 27.74 11.05
CA VAL A 152 14.94 27.72 11.07
C VAL A 152 14.44 28.79 12.06
N PRO A 153 13.50 29.67 11.65
CA PRO A 153 12.93 30.67 12.54
C PRO A 153 12.31 30.03 13.79
N ALA A 154 12.47 30.68 14.95
CA ALA A 154 11.97 30.15 16.22
C ALA A 154 10.45 29.86 16.21
N ALA A 155 9.67 30.67 15.48
CA ALA A 155 8.23 30.49 15.33
C ALA A 155 7.83 29.19 14.62
N ASN A 156 8.75 28.59 13.84
CA ASN A 156 8.51 27.33 13.14
C ASN A 156 8.89 26.11 13.97
N ILE A 157 9.42 26.28 15.19
CA ILE A 157 9.92 25.18 16.03
C ILE A 157 9.05 25.04 17.28
N ALA A 158 8.21 24.01 17.30
CA ALA A 158 7.53 23.58 18.51
C ALA A 158 8.43 22.59 19.27
N TYR A 159 8.48 22.70 20.59
CA TYR A 159 9.26 21.79 21.42
C TYR A 159 8.50 21.42 22.69
N LYS A 160 8.13 20.14 22.80
CA LYS A 160 7.53 19.56 23.99
C LYS A 160 8.60 18.85 24.81
N LYS A 161 8.80 19.31 26.05
CA LYS A 161 9.81 18.76 26.97
C LYS A 161 9.37 18.67 28.44
N ASP A 162 8.07 18.72 28.66
CA ASP A 162 7.41 18.83 29.97
C ASP A 162 6.64 17.56 30.35
N LEU A 163 6.71 16.51 29.53
CA LEU A 163 6.05 15.22 29.79
C LEU A 163 7.01 14.27 30.49
N ALA A 164 6.55 13.65 31.59
CA ALA A 164 7.27 12.62 32.33
C ALA A 164 7.26 11.28 31.60
N ALA A 165 8.00 11.22 30.49
CA ALA A 165 8.19 10.04 29.66
C ALA A 165 9.64 9.55 29.73
N GLU A 166 9.82 8.22 29.74
CA GLU A 166 11.10 7.56 29.51
C GLU A 166 11.43 7.50 28.01
N HIS A 167 12.54 6.87 27.65
CA HIS A 167 13.02 6.76 26.27
C HIS A 167 12.15 5.85 25.39
N ALA A 168 11.07 6.42 24.85
CA ALA A 168 10.11 5.73 23.97
C ALA A 168 9.44 6.69 22.97
N PHE A 169 8.79 6.11 21.96
CA PHE A 169 7.78 6.84 21.20
C PHE A 169 6.48 6.88 22.01
N VAL A 170 6.03 8.06 22.41
CA VAL A 170 4.84 8.15 23.25
C VAL A 170 3.55 8.19 22.43
N THR A 171 2.49 7.58 22.94
CA THR A 171 1.16 7.56 22.35
C THR A 171 0.13 7.92 23.41
N ASP A 172 -1.14 7.94 23.03
CA ASP A 172 -2.27 8.20 23.92
C ASP A 172 -3.13 6.98 24.24
N ASP A 173 -2.82 5.82 23.65
CA ASP A 173 -3.65 4.62 23.80
C ASP A 173 -2.96 3.27 23.56
N TYR A 174 -1.63 3.26 23.41
CA TYR A 174 -0.88 2.03 23.16
C TYR A 174 0.53 2.06 23.73
N GLY A 175 0.92 0.97 24.39
CA GLY A 175 2.30 0.75 24.80
C GLY A 175 2.43 0.41 26.28
N SER A 176 3.67 0.45 26.76
CA SER A 176 3.97 0.34 28.19
C SER A 176 3.60 1.64 28.92
N ALA A 177 3.67 1.64 30.25
CA ALA A 177 3.46 2.87 31.00
C ALA A 177 4.55 3.91 30.67
N CYS A 178 4.19 5.19 30.62
CA CYS A 178 5.07 6.30 30.24
C CYS A 178 6.45 6.36 30.94
N SER A 179 6.58 5.80 32.15
CA SER A 179 7.84 5.76 32.91
C SER A 179 8.70 4.53 32.62
N VAL A 180 8.34 3.70 31.64
CA VAL A 180 9.00 2.42 31.35
C VAL A 180 10.00 2.60 30.22
N LYS A 181 11.25 2.22 30.47
CA LYS A 181 12.22 2.01 29.39
C LYS A 181 12.34 0.52 29.08
N GLY A 182 11.69 0.08 28.01
CA GLY A 182 11.80 -1.31 27.55
C GLY A 182 11.01 -1.57 26.28
N ASP A 183 11.16 -2.77 25.73
CA ASP A 183 10.46 -3.20 24.52
C ASP A 183 8.93 -3.03 24.69
N PRO A 184 8.21 -2.50 23.68
CA PRO A 184 8.65 -2.19 22.33
C PRO A 184 9.22 -0.76 22.15
N TYR A 185 9.54 -0.05 23.23
CA TYR A 185 9.88 1.38 23.27
C TYR A 185 8.77 2.26 22.65
N ILE A 186 7.53 1.86 22.90
CA ILE A 186 6.31 2.60 22.60
C ILE A 186 5.52 2.62 23.89
N ASP A 187 5.17 3.80 24.38
CA ASP A 187 4.55 3.98 25.68
C ASP A 187 3.23 4.74 25.56
N ASP A 188 2.22 4.30 26.31
CA ASP A 188 1.01 5.07 26.53
C ASP A 188 1.28 6.12 27.61
N CYS A 189 1.38 7.37 27.16
CA CYS A 189 1.57 8.54 27.99
C CYS A 189 0.33 9.44 28.00
N ASN A 190 -0.83 8.96 27.52
CA ASN A 190 -2.01 9.77 27.29
C ASN A 190 -1.70 11.04 26.48
N PHE A 191 -0.76 10.95 25.52
CA PHE A 191 -0.34 12.06 24.68
C PHE A 191 -0.15 11.63 23.22
N ASP A 192 -0.97 12.19 22.32
CA ASP A 192 -0.92 11.91 20.89
C ASP A 192 0.26 12.66 20.22
N LEU A 193 1.46 12.09 20.36
CA LEU A 193 2.68 12.65 19.80
C LEU A 193 2.63 12.71 18.28
N ALA A 194 2.20 11.65 17.61
CA ALA A 194 2.10 11.62 16.15
C ALA A 194 1.16 12.72 15.64
N GLY A 195 0.01 12.91 16.29
CA GLY A 195 -0.92 13.99 15.97
C GLY A 195 -0.34 15.38 16.18
N ALA A 196 0.28 15.63 17.34
CA ALA A 196 0.89 16.92 17.65
C ALA A 196 2.01 17.27 16.66
N LEU A 197 2.84 16.28 16.32
CA LEU A 197 3.93 16.39 15.36
C LEU A 197 3.41 16.66 13.95
N LEU A 198 2.45 15.87 13.47
CA LEU A 198 1.90 16.04 12.12
C LEU A 198 1.16 17.37 11.98
N GLN A 199 0.41 17.80 13.00
CA GLN A 199 -0.24 19.12 12.98
C GLN A 199 0.77 20.26 12.99
N GLN A 200 1.86 20.14 13.73
CA GLN A 200 2.91 21.15 13.68
C GLN A 200 3.56 21.23 12.30
N ILE A 201 3.79 20.11 11.64
CA ILE A 201 4.41 20.07 10.30
C ILE A 201 3.44 20.56 9.24
N TYR A 202 2.21 20.04 9.22
CA TYR A 202 1.26 20.24 8.13
C TYR A 202 0.28 21.39 8.35
N GLY A 203 0.16 21.90 9.57
CA GLY A 203 -0.88 22.84 9.99
C GLY A 203 -2.14 22.10 10.45
N THR A 204 -3.28 22.76 10.37
CA THR A 204 -4.57 22.16 10.75
C THR A 204 -4.86 20.92 9.91
N LEU A 205 -5.16 19.81 10.59
CA LEU A 205 -5.54 18.53 9.99
C LEU A 205 -6.97 18.16 10.37
N ASN A 206 -7.62 17.36 9.53
CA ASN A 206 -8.88 16.70 9.88
C ASN A 206 -8.67 15.82 11.12
N PRO A 207 -9.71 15.62 11.97
CA PRO A 207 -9.65 14.68 13.07
C PRO A 207 -9.17 13.30 12.61
N ARG A 208 -8.34 12.65 13.42
CA ARG A 208 -7.84 11.30 13.16
C ARG A 208 -8.97 10.28 13.09
N ASN A 209 -8.76 9.20 12.33
CA ASN A 209 -9.67 8.05 12.32
C ASN A 209 -9.66 7.35 13.71
N VAL A 210 -10.84 7.14 14.28
CA VAL A 210 -11.06 6.40 15.54
C VAL A 210 -11.69 5.01 15.34
N GLY A 211 -12.04 4.67 14.11
CA GLY A 211 -12.56 3.37 13.71
C GLY A 211 -11.54 2.57 12.91
N THR A 212 -12.03 1.68 12.04
CA THR A 212 -11.18 0.89 11.14
C THR A 212 -10.55 1.80 10.09
N LEU A 213 -9.22 1.65 9.92
CA LEU A 213 -8.46 2.34 8.89
C LEU A 213 -8.97 1.97 7.48
N GLY A 214 -9.19 2.97 6.62
CA GLY A 214 -9.68 2.77 5.26
C GLY A 214 -8.59 2.47 4.24
N GLY A 215 -7.33 2.74 4.57
CA GLY A 215 -6.16 2.46 3.73
C GLY A 215 -5.59 1.06 3.87
N SER A 216 -4.48 0.83 3.16
CA SER A 216 -3.79 -0.46 3.11
C SER A 216 -2.35 -0.34 3.62
N PHE A 217 -1.91 -1.37 4.33
CA PHE A 217 -0.49 -1.58 4.62
C PHE A 217 0.17 -2.31 3.45
N VAL A 218 1.24 -1.75 2.92
CA VAL A 218 2.04 -2.31 1.83
C VAL A 218 3.39 -2.71 2.39
N GLU A 219 3.66 -4.01 2.43
CA GLU A 219 5.02 -4.51 2.60
C GLU A 219 5.73 -4.50 1.25
N PHE A 220 6.81 -3.74 1.13
CA PHE A 220 7.53 -3.57 -0.12
C PHE A 220 8.98 -4.05 -0.04
N ASP A 221 9.52 -4.47 -1.18
CA ASP A 221 10.93 -4.85 -1.32
C ASP A 221 11.83 -3.61 -1.26
N GLN A 222 12.64 -3.49 -0.20
CA GLN A 222 13.59 -2.40 -0.04
C GLN A 222 14.88 -2.61 -0.84
N ARG A 223 15.17 -3.85 -1.27
CA ARG A 223 16.44 -4.19 -1.94
C ARG A 223 16.59 -3.50 -3.29
N SER A 224 15.48 -3.08 -3.91
CA SER A 224 15.50 -2.26 -5.12
C SER A 224 16.10 -0.86 -4.89
N PHE A 225 16.19 -0.41 -3.63
CA PHE A 225 16.71 0.90 -3.26
C PHE A 225 18.06 0.85 -2.56
N VAL A 226 18.49 -0.33 -2.08
CA VAL A 226 19.73 -0.51 -1.33
C VAL A 226 20.24 -1.95 -1.41
N GLY A 227 21.55 -2.10 -1.66
CA GLY A 227 22.24 -3.38 -1.56
C GLY A 227 22.99 -3.50 -0.22
N GLY A 228 22.35 -4.04 0.82
CA GLY A 228 22.98 -4.22 2.14
C GLY A 228 22.85 -3.00 3.06
N HIS A 229 23.97 -2.51 3.60
CA HIS A 229 24.05 -1.29 4.42
C HIS A 229 23.18 -1.27 5.69
N ALA A 230 23.11 -2.42 6.36
CA ALA A 230 22.31 -2.59 7.56
C ALA A 230 20.81 -2.26 7.38
N MET A 231 20.28 -2.30 6.15
CA MET A 231 18.85 -2.17 5.86
C MET A 231 18.19 -3.54 5.72
N ALA A 232 16.92 -3.63 6.09
CA ALA A 232 16.14 -4.86 5.93
C ALA A 232 15.80 -5.11 4.46
N GLN A 233 15.46 -6.37 4.15
CA GLN A 233 14.99 -6.73 2.81
C GLN A 233 13.63 -6.09 2.48
N THR A 234 12.76 -5.92 3.47
CA THR A 234 11.42 -5.36 3.29
C THR A 234 11.22 -4.13 4.16
N GLY A 235 10.29 -3.29 3.72
CA GLY A 235 9.85 -2.05 4.37
C GLY A 235 8.35 -1.96 4.33
N TRP A 236 7.78 -0.97 5.01
CA TRP A 236 6.33 -0.82 5.09
C TRP A 236 5.89 0.56 4.64
N ALA A 237 4.69 0.65 4.05
CA ALA A 237 4.00 1.91 3.84
C ALA A 237 2.53 1.77 4.23
N TYR A 238 1.96 2.80 4.83
CA TYR A 238 0.52 2.96 4.96
C TYR A 238 0.01 3.90 3.86
N VAL A 239 -0.90 3.42 3.03
CA VAL A 239 -1.45 4.16 1.89
C VAL A 239 -2.96 4.34 2.08
N PRO A 240 -3.44 5.56 2.38
CA PRO A 240 -4.87 5.85 2.45
C PRO A 240 -5.59 5.50 1.13
N ALA A 241 -6.86 5.10 1.20
CA ALA A 241 -7.63 4.65 0.03
C ALA A 241 -7.65 5.68 -1.12
N ALA A 242 -7.79 6.97 -0.79
CA ALA A 242 -7.81 8.06 -1.76
C ALA A 242 -6.45 8.26 -2.47
N CYS A 243 -5.35 7.91 -1.80
CA CYS A 243 -4.01 7.95 -2.39
C CYS A 243 -3.79 6.74 -3.30
N ALA A 244 -4.22 5.56 -2.86
CA ALA A 244 -4.09 4.32 -3.63
C ALA A 244 -4.91 4.34 -4.94
N SER A 245 -6.09 4.97 -4.93
CA SER A 245 -6.93 5.11 -6.12
C SER A 245 -6.47 6.22 -7.08
N GLY A 246 -5.56 7.09 -6.65
CA GLY A 246 -5.16 8.31 -7.37
C GLY A 246 -6.26 9.40 -7.41
N SER A 247 -7.31 9.28 -6.60
CA SER A 247 -8.40 10.26 -6.57
C SER A 247 -8.04 11.55 -5.82
N ALA A 248 -6.94 11.56 -5.08
CA ALA A 248 -6.43 12.73 -4.37
C ALA A 248 -4.93 12.94 -4.65
N THR A 249 -4.50 14.21 -4.60
CA THR A 249 -3.09 14.53 -4.38
C THR A 249 -2.79 14.34 -2.90
N CYS A 250 -1.75 13.56 -2.61
CA CYS A 250 -1.40 13.15 -1.26
C CYS A 250 -0.11 13.80 -0.77
N ARG A 251 0.05 13.81 0.55
CA ARG A 251 1.27 14.20 1.24
C ARG A 251 2.06 12.94 1.57
N LEU A 252 3.34 13.09 1.90
CA LEU A 252 4.18 11.96 2.31
C LEU A 252 4.91 12.28 3.60
N HIS A 253 4.77 11.40 4.58
CA HIS A 253 5.54 11.44 5.82
C HIS A 253 6.39 10.18 5.94
N VAL A 254 7.68 10.33 6.17
CA VAL A 254 8.58 9.21 6.47
C VAL A 254 8.68 9.08 7.99
N ALA A 255 8.33 7.93 8.56
CA ALA A 255 8.39 7.67 10.00
C ALA A 255 9.45 6.60 10.31
N LEU A 256 10.49 6.99 11.06
CA LEU A 256 11.68 6.19 11.30
C LEU A 256 11.73 5.67 12.73
N HIS A 257 11.70 4.35 12.86
CA HIS A 257 11.80 3.66 14.14
C HIS A 257 13.15 3.91 14.83
N GLY A 258 13.21 3.72 16.15
CA GLY A 258 14.45 3.78 16.93
C GLY A 258 15.26 2.50 16.90
N CYS A 259 16.37 2.49 17.65
CA CYS A 259 17.09 1.27 17.98
C CYS A 259 16.13 0.27 18.64
N LYS A 260 16.32 -1.02 18.40
CA LYS A 260 15.47 -2.09 18.94
C LYS A 260 14.01 -2.10 18.47
N GLN A 261 13.65 -1.27 17.48
CA GLN A 261 12.27 -1.11 17.02
C GLN A 261 12.05 -1.52 15.55
N ASN A 262 13.05 -2.14 14.91
CA ASN A 262 12.83 -2.66 13.57
C ASN A 262 11.88 -3.86 13.59
N THR A 263 11.35 -4.22 12.42
CA THR A 263 10.41 -5.34 12.28
C THR A 263 10.94 -6.68 12.75
N ALA A 264 12.25 -6.90 12.69
CA ALA A 264 12.87 -8.13 13.20
C ALA A 264 12.82 -8.22 14.74
N GLN A 265 12.76 -7.09 15.44
CA GLN A 265 12.79 -7.03 16.91
C GLN A 265 11.40 -6.95 17.53
N ILE A 266 10.50 -6.12 16.98
CA ILE A 266 9.18 -5.88 17.58
C ILE A 266 8.02 -6.13 16.61
N GLY A 267 8.27 -6.77 15.47
CA GLY A 267 7.28 -6.94 14.42
C GLY A 267 6.76 -5.60 13.90
N GLN A 268 5.48 -5.53 13.58
CA GLN A 268 4.87 -4.32 13.00
C GLN A 268 4.39 -3.31 14.06
N GLN A 269 4.84 -3.41 15.32
CA GLN A 269 4.34 -2.56 16.40
C GLN A 269 4.61 -1.06 16.15
N TYR A 270 5.82 -0.70 15.71
CA TYR A 270 6.11 0.69 15.33
C TYR A 270 5.25 1.15 14.15
N VAL A 271 5.10 0.30 13.13
CA VAL A 271 4.32 0.60 11.91
C VAL A 271 2.85 0.81 12.22
N ARG A 272 2.26 0.04 13.14
CA ARG A 272 0.82 0.02 13.38
C ARG A 272 0.36 0.92 14.52
N ASN A 273 1.19 1.05 15.56
CA ASN A 273 0.72 1.49 16.88
C ASN A 273 1.34 2.81 17.36
N THR A 274 2.07 3.52 16.52
CA THR A 274 2.62 4.86 16.82
C THR A 274 1.65 6.00 16.56
N GLY A 275 0.40 5.71 16.17
CA GLY A 275 -0.66 6.70 15.97
C GLY A 275 -0.67 7.42 14.62
N TYR A 276 0.44 7.43 13.86
CA TYR A 276 0.53 8.13 12.56
C TYR A 276 -0.58 7.74 11.58
N ASN A 277 -0.88 6.44 11.45
CA ASN A 277 -1.82 5.95 10.43
C ASN A 277 -3.24 6.50 10.61
N ARG A 278 -3.67 6.72 11.87
CA ARG A 278 -5.00 7.27 12.18
C ARG A 278 -5.15 8.69 11.67
N TRP A 279 -4.10 9.49 11.79
CA TRP A 279 -4.05 10.84 11.22
C TRP A 279 -3.93 10.80 9.70
N ALA A 280 -3.06 9.93 9.20
CA ALA A 280 -2.82 9.79 7.77
C ALA A 280 -4.08 9.42 6.96
N ASP A 281 -4.90 8.54 7.52
CA ASP A 281 -6.10 8.00 6.86
C ASP A 281 -7.14 9.07 6.52
N THR A 282 -7.30 10.09 7.37
CA THR A 282 -8.27 11.17 7.17
C THR A 282 -7.67 12.41 6.53
N ASN A 283 -6.36 12.41 6.22
CA ASN A 283 -5.63 13.59 5.79
C ASN A 283 -4.83 13.41 4.49
N ASN A 284 -5.05 12.32 3.75
CA ASN A 284 -4.34 12.00 2.52
C ASN A 284 -2.81 12.03 2.71
N ILE A 285 -2.33 11.50 3.83
CA ILE A 285 -0.89 11.39 4.11
C ILE A 285 -0.50 9.94 3.91
N VAL A 286 0.38 9.65 2.98
CA VAL A 286 1.06 8.36 2.90
C VAL A 286 2.14 8.33 3.96
N VAL A 287 2.24 7.24 4.72
CA VAL A 287 3.31 7.08 5.72
C VAL A 287 4.26 5.98 5.27
N LEU A 288 5.50 6.35 4.99
CA LEU A 288 6.58 5.42 4.67
C LEU A 288 7.33 5.04 5.95
N TYR A 289 7.53 3.74 6.16
CA TYR A 289 8.25 3.16 7.29
C TYR A 289 9.41 2.30 6.79
N PRO A 290 10.54 2.93 6.39
CA PRO A 290 11.75 2.21 6.07
C PRO A 290 12.22 1.37 7.28
N GLN A 291 12.91 0.27 7.03
CA GLN A 291 13.34 -0.68 8.05
C GLN A 291 14.85 -0.91 7.99
N THR A 292 15.50 -0.83 9.15
CA THR A 292 16.86 -1.37 9.33
C THR A 292 16.81 -2.89 9.44
N GLY A 293 17.90 -3.55 9.05
CA GLY A 293 18.04 -5.01 9.06
C GLY A 293 18.69 -5.55 10.32
N VAL A 294 18.80 -6.87 10.41
CA VAL A 294 19.42 -7.57 11.55
C VAL A 294 20.93 -7.32 11.68
N THR A 295 21.58 -6.84 10.61
CA THR A 295 23.00 -6.47 10.60
C THR A 295 23.23 -5.04 11.11
N ALA A 296 22.17 -4.28 11.38
CA ALA A 296 22.28 -2.96 12.00
C ALA A 296 22.68 -3.09 13.47
N THR A 297 23.63 -2.26 13.91
CA THR A 297 24.04 -2.20 15.31
C THR A 297 22.83 -1.88 16.20
N ASN A 298 22.40 -2.84 17.03
CA ASN A 298 21.18 -2.77 17.85
C ASN A 298 19.87 -2.48 17.08
N GLY A 299 19.82 -2.71 15.76
CA GLY A 299 18.68 -2.29 14.93
C GLY A 299 18.59 -0.77 14.70
N CYS A 300 19.62 0.00 15.09
CA CYS A 300 19.65 1.45 14.93
C CYS A 300 19.84 1.87 13.47
N TRP A 301 19.43 3.10 13.15
CA TRP A 301 19.88 3.81 11.94
C TRP A 301 21.32 4.28 12.09
N ASP A 302 22.05 4.45 10.97
CA ASP A 302 23.42 4.95 11.00
C ASP A 302 23.46 6.46 11.23
N TRP A 303 23.77 6.84 12.47
CA TRP A 303 23.94 8.23 12.89
C TRP A 303 25.30 8.52 13.53
N TRP A 304 26.19 7.53 13.57
CA TRP A 304 27.56 7.69 14.08
C TRP A 304 28.64 7.09 13.17
N GLY A 305 28.27 6.68 11.96
CA GLY A 305 29.19 6.19 10.93
C GLY A 305 29.59 4.73 11.12
N TYR A 306 28.72 3.90 11.70
CA TYR A 306 29.03 2.47 11.84
C TYR A 306 28.94 1.72 10.50
N ASP A 307 28.15 2.22 9.56
CA ASP A 307 27.97 1.62 8.24
C ASP A 307 28.78 2.36 7.17
N SER A 308 28.83 3.69 7.22
CA SER A 308 29.55 4.50 6.24
C SER A 308 30.16 5.76 6.83
N PRO A 309 31.37 6.19 6.41
CA PRO A 309 31.92 7.50 6.78
C PRO A 309 31.09 8.68 6.23
N ASP A 310 30.26 8.45 5.22
CA ASP A 310 29.38 9.46 4.62
C ASP A 310 27.95 9.42 5.17
N TYR A 311 27.72 8.73 6.29
CA TYR A 311 26.39 8.50 6.89
C TYR A 311 25.53 9.76 7.04
N ALA A 312 26.14 10.93 7.25
CA ALA A 312 25.44 12.20 7.40
C ALA A 312 25.27 12.97 6.08
N LYS A 313 25.94 12.60 4.98
CA LYS A 313 25.89 13.32 3.69
C LYS A 313 24.94 12.64 2.70
N LYS A 314 24.62 13.28 1.57
CA LYS A 314 23.80 12.66 0.50
C LYS A 314 24.35 11.34 -0.06
N ALA A 315 25.63 11.04 0.15
CA ALA A 315 26.22 9.76 -0.25
C ALA A 315 25.99 8.64 0.79
N GLY A 316 25.49 8.98 1.98
CA GLY A 316 25.16 8.04 3.05
C GLY A 316 24.16 6.98 2.57
N PRO A 317 24.53 5.67 2.58
CA PRO A 317 23.73 4.62 1.93
C PRO A 317 22.29 4.51 2.43
N GLN A 318 22.09 4.57 3.76
CA GLN A 318 20.75 4.48 4.35
C GLN A 318 19.88 5.68 3.98
N MET A 319 20.45 6.90 4.00
CA MET A 319 19.70 8.09 3.60
C MET A 319 19.40 8.09 2.10
N ALA A 320 20.36 7.71 1.26
CA ALA A 320 20.18 7.62 -0.18
C ALA A 320 19.08 6.61 -0.55
N ALA A 321 19.00 5.49 0.18
CA ALA A 321 17.94 4.50 0.02
C ALA A 321 16.57 5.08 0.36
N ILE A 322 16.42 5.72 1.51
CA ILE A 322 15.15 6.36 1.93
C ILE A 322 14.76 7.45 0.93
N GLN A 323 15.72 8.27 0.50
CA GLN A 323 15.51 9.28 -0.52
C GLN A 323 15.04 8.67 -1.84
N ALA A 324 15.59 7.53 -2.25
CA ALA A 324 15.16 6.82 -3.45
C ALA A 324 13.74 6.29 -3.31
N MET A 325 13.36 5.74 -2.14
CA MET A 325 11.99 5.32 -1.84
C MET A 325 11.01 6.51 -1.91
N VAL A 326 11.39 7.65 -1.33
CA VAL A 326 10.58 8.89 -1.39
C VAL A 326 10.41 9.38 -2.83
N ARG A 327 11.49 9.39 -3.63
CA ARG A 327 11.43 9.76 -5.04
C ARG A 327 10.58 8.80 -5.86
N HIS A 328 10.64 7.51 -5.55
CA HIS A 328 9.81 6.50 -6.21
C HIS A 328 8.33 6.70 -5.90
N LEU A 329 7.98 6.86 -4.62
CA LEU A 329 6.61 7.18 -4.20
C LEU A 329 6.08 8.47 -4.84
N SER A 330 6.96 9.47 -4.99
CA SER A 330 6.63 10.76 -5.62
C SER A 330 6.84 10.79 -7.13
N GLY A 331 7.34 9.69 -7.70
CA GLY A 331 7.70 9.52 -9.12
C GLY A 331 6.49 9.41 -10.02
N GLY A 332 5.32 9.21 -9.41
CA GLY A 332 4.04 9.56 -9.99
C GLY A 332 3.94 11.09 -10.15
N THR A 333 4.71 11.64 -11.10
CA THR A 333 4.27 12.87 -11.75
C THR A 333 2.82 12.63 -12.13
N ALA A 334 1.94 13.53 -11.69
CA ALA A 334 0.57 13.57 -12.17
C ALA A 334 0.61 13.81 -13.69
N THR A 335 0.85 12.76 -14.48
CA THR A 335 0.15 12.64 -15.74
C THR A 335 -1.30 12.69 -15.33
N ALA A 336 -2.01 13.74 -15.74
CA ALA A 336 -3.45 13.80 -15.60
C ALA A 336 -4.01 12.39 -15.86
N PRO A 337 -4.89 11.85 -14.99
CA PRO A 337 -5.40 10.49 -15.14
C PRO A 337 -5.73 10.27 -16.60
N LEU A 338 -5.15 9.23 -17.23
CA LEU A 338 -5.35 9.00 -18.66
C LEU A 338 -6.84 9.11 -18.95
N ALA A 339 -7.19 9.94 -19.94
CA ALA A 339 -8.58 10.17 -20.28
C ALA A 339 -9.29 8.83 -20.53
N ALA A 340 -10.57 8.77 -20.23
CA ALA A 340 -11.38 7.61 -20.56
C ALA A 340 -11.28 7.34 -22.08
N PRO A 341 -11.00 6.09 -22.52
CA PRO A 341 -11.07 5.76 -23.94
C PRO A 341 -12.43 6.14 -24.51
N GLY A 342 -12.45 6.99 -25.53
CA GLY A 342 -13.66 7.40 -26.23
C GLY A 342 -14.08 6.39 -27.29
N GLY A 343 -15.33 6.46 -27.73
CA GLY A 343 -15.82 5.71 -28.89
C GLY A 343 -15.81 4.19 -28.72
N LEU A 344 -15.87 3.68 -27.48
CA LEU A 344 -16.01 2.24 -27.25
C LEU A 344 -17.29 1.74 -27.92
N THR A 345 -17.14 0.78 -28.83
CA THR A 345 -18.23 0.17 -29.59
C THR A 345 -18.08 -1.34 -29.58
N ALA A 346 -19.23 -2.03 -29.57
CA ALA A 346 -19.33 -3.48 -29.70
C ALA A 346 -19.95 -3.81 -31.07
N SER A 347 -19.32 -4.73 -31.81
CA SER A 347 -19.68 -5.06 -33.20
C SER A 347 -19.34 -6.51 -33.54
N ALA A 348 -19.72 -6.96 -34.74
CA ALA A 348 -19.44 -8.32 -35.23
C ALA A 348 -19.84 -9.41 -34.23
N ALA A 349 -21.03 -9.25 -33.63
CA ALA A 349 -21.58 -10.21 -32.69
C ALA A 349 -21.71 -11.60 -33.33
N THR A 350 -21.30 -12.62 -32.60
CA THR A 350 -21.58 -14.03 -32.91
C THR A 350 -22.31 -14.67 -31.73
N ALA A 351 -22.57 -15.98 -31.81
CA ALA A 351 -23.18 -16.71 -30.70
C ALA A 351 -22.25 -16.82 -29.47
N SER A 352 -20.94 -16.58 -29.64
CA SER A 352 -19.95 -16.78 -28.56
C SER A 352 -18.85 -15.73 -28.50
N SER A 353 -18.90 -14.68 -29.32
CA SER A 353 -17.90 -13.61 -29.33
C SER A 353 -18.45 -12.24 -29.72
N MET A 354 -17.71 -11.20 -29.33
CA MET A 354 -17.99 -9.80 -29.66
C MET A 354 -16.69 -9.06 -29.94
N LYS A 355 -16.64 -8.25 -31.01
CA LYS A 355 -15.50 -7.39 -31.30
C LYS A 355 -15.71 -6.00 -30.68
N LEU A 356 -14.73 -5.57 -29.90
CA LEU A 356 -14.69 -4.26 -29.25
C LEU A 356 -13.64 -3.37 -29.92
N THR A 357 -13.97 -2.10 -30.15
CA THR A 357 -13.06 -1.09 -30.69
C THR A 357 -13.23 0.24 -29.96
N TRP A 358 -12.15 0.98 -29.77
CA TRP A 358 -12.15 2.30 -29.11
C TRP A 358 -11.07 3.22 -29.69
N SER A 359 -11.12 4.50 -29.33
CA SER A 359 -10.10 5.49 -29.72
C SER A 359 -8.85 5.40 -28.85
N ALA A 360 -7.68 5.63 -29.45
CA ALA A 360 -6.42 5.69 -28.71
C ALA A 360 -6.41 6.88 -27.73
N VAL A 361 -5.83 6.67 -26.55
CA VAL A 361 -5.64 7.69 -25.51
C VAL A 361 -4.17 8.13 -25.52
N PRO A 362 -3.87 9.44 -25.72
CA PRO A 362 -2.50 9.95 -25.62
C PRO A 362 -1.86 9.60 -24.28
N GLY A 363 -0.61 9.10 -24.32
CA GLY A 363 0.13 8.68 -23.12
C GLY A 363 -0.20 7.26 -22.62
N ALA A 364 -1.11 6.53 -23.26
CA ALA A 364 -1.37 5.13 -22.95
C ALA A 364 -0.27 4.22 -23.48
N ALA A 365 0.27 3.35 -22.62
CA ALA A 365 1.12 2.22 -22.98
C ALA A 365 0.29 0.95 -23.26
N GLY A 366 -0.97 0.91 -22.82
CA GLY A 366 -1.91 -0.16 -23.20
C GLY A 366 -3.31 0.02 -22.64
N TYR A 367 -4.15 -1.01 -22.78
CA TYR A 367 -5.58 -0.98 -22.41
C TYR A 367 -6.02 -2.25 -21.67
N VAL A 368 -6.97 -2.09 -20.76
CA VAL A 368 -7.60 -3.19 -20.03
C VAL A 368 -9.11 -3.17 -20.27
N VAL A 369 -9.64 -4.32 -20.68
CA VAL A 369 -11.04 -4.55 -21.01
C VAL A 369 -11.73 -5.26 -19.84
N TYR A 370 -12.93 -4.79 -19.52
CA TYR A 370 -13.82 -5.38 -18.53
C TYR A 370 -15.12 -5.80 -19.19
N ARG A 371 -15.66 -6.95 -18.79
CA ARG A 371 -17.00 -7.46 -19.12
C ARG A 371 -17.77 -7.58 -17.81
N ASN A 372 -18.90 -6.89 -17.66
CA ASN A 372 -19.73 -6.91 -16.44
C ASN A 372 -18.90 -6.62 -15.18
N GLY A 373 -17.98 -5.64 -15.29
CA GLY A 373 -17.03 -5.27 -14.24
C GLY A 373 -15.82 -6.20 -14.05
N GLY A 374 -15.80 -7.40 -14.65
CA GLY A 374 -14.70 -8.36 -14.56
C GLY A 374 -13.65 -8.21 -15.66
N ARG A 375 -12.36 -8.18 -15.32
CA ARG A 375 -11.26 -8.02 -16.27
C ARG A 375 -11.13 -9.23 -17.22
N ARG A 376 -10.84 -8.99 -18.50
CA ARG A 376 -10.73 -10.05 -19.53
C ARG A 376 -9.33 -10.34 -20.05
N ASN A 377 -8.49 -9.34 -20.24
CA ASN A 377 -7.11 -9.51 -20.71
C ASN A 377 -6.11 -9.54 -19.55
N ALA A 378 -5.23 -10.55 -19.50
CA ALA A 378 -4.22 -10.72 -18.45
C ALA A 378 -3.12 -9.64 -18.49
N THR A 379 -2.68 -9.26 -19.69
CA THR A 379 -1.71 -8.18 -19.94
C THR A 379 -2.37 -7.01 -20.67
N PRO A 380 -1.96 -5.74 -20.44
CA PRO A 380 -2.50 -4.61 -21.17
C PRO A 380 -2.33 -4.76 -22.69
N LEU A 381 -3.39 -4.49 -23.44
CA LEU A 381 -3.39 -4.56 -24.90
C LEU A 381 -2.73 -3.30 -25.46
N THR A 382 -1.83 -3.44 -26.43
CA THR A 382 -1.28 -2.28 -27.17
C THR A 382 -2.21 -1.83 -28.30
N ALA A 383 -3.05 -2.73 -28.82
CA ALA A 383 -4.06 -2.43 -29.81
C ALA A 383 -5.29 -1.75 -29.19
N THR A 384 -6.00 -0.95 -29.99
CA THR A 384 -7.28 -0.33 -29.62
C THR A 384 -8.49 -1.18 -30.02
N SER A 385 -8.30 -2.50 -30.02
CA SER A 385 -9.35 -3.48 -30.29
C SER A 385 -9.14 -4.75 -29.49
N TYR A 386 -10.24 -5.44 -29.20
CA TYR A 386 -10.24 -6.72 -28.48
C TYR A 386 -11.41 -7.57 -28.95
N THR A 387 -11.20 -8.86 -29.17
CA THR A 387 -12.30 -9.81 -29.41
C THR A 387 -12.56 -10.56 -28.12
N ASP A 388 -13.72 -10.30 -27.53
CA ASP A 388 -14.16 -11.03 -26.36
C ASP A 388 -14.79 -12.36 -26.76
N THR A 389 -14.31 -13.46 -26.20
CA THR A 389 -14.76 -14.84 -26.46
C THR A 389 -15.45 -15.44 -25.24
N ASP A 390 -15.96 -16.67 -25.40
CA ASP A 390 -16.61 -17.44 -24.35
C ASP A 390 -17.85 -16.71 -23.80
N LEU A 391 -18.60 -16.10 -24.71
CA LEU A 391 -19.90 -15.50 -24.44
C LEU A 391 -20.99 -16.55 -24.60
N VAL A 392 -22.08 -16.35 -23.87
CA VAL A 392 -23.30 -17.16 -23.96
C VAL A 392 -24.17 -16.60 -25.08
N ALA A 393 -24.73 -17.47 -25.92
CA ALA A 393 -25.61 -17.06 -27.02
C ALA A 393 -26.88 -16.36 -26.52
N GLY A 394 -27.37 -15.38 -27.28
CA GLY A 394 -28.56 -14.59 -26.94
C GLY A 394 -28.48 -13.80 -25.64
N SER A 395 -27.29 -13.57 -25.09
CA SER A 395 -27.07 -12.89 -23.81
C SER A 395 -26.54 -11.47 -24.01
N SER A 396 -26.97 -10.56 -23.14
CA SER A 396 -26.51 -9.16 -23.12
C SER A 396 -25.33 -8.99 -22.18
N TYR A 397 -24.38 -8.14 -22.57
CA TYR A 397 -23.17 -7.84 -21.82
C TYR A 397 -22.86 -6.35 -21.85
N ASP A 398 -22.22 -5.87 -20.80
CA ASP A 398 -21.61 -4.54 -20.74
C ASP A 398 -20.08 -4.65 -20.81
N TRP A 399 -19.48 -3.80 -21.63
CA TRP A 399 -18.03 -3.67 -21.72
C TRP A 399 -17.57 -2.26 -21.40
N THR A 400 -16.48 -2.17 -20.65
CA THR A 400 -15.75 -0.91 -20.43
C THR A 400 -14.26 -1.13 -20.68
N VAL A 401 -13.57 -0.07 -21.06
CA VAL A 401 -12.12 -0.09 -21.29
C VAL A 401 -11.45 1.02 -20.48
N ARG A 402 -10.28 0.72 -19.94
CA ARG A 402 -9.40 1.70 -19.28
C ARG A 402 -8.05 1.74 -19.98
N ALA A 403 -7.54 2.94 -20.21
CA ALA A 403 -6.15 3.13 -20.63
C ALA A 403 -5.19 2.90 -19.46
N VAL A 404 -3.97 2.48 -19.75
CA VAL A 404 -2.89 2.20 -18.80
C VAL A 404 -1.62 2.90 -19.26
N ASN A 405 -0.93 3.60 -18.37
CA ASN A 405 0.35 4.26 -18.70
C ASN A 405 1.53 3.29 -18.64
N ALA A 406 2.74 3.75 -18.97
CA ALA A 406 3.96 2.92 -18.96
C ALA A 406 4.32 2.38 -17.56
N ALA A 407 3.87 3.06 -16.50
CA ALA A 407 4.04 2.64 -15.10
C ALA A 407 2.96 1.66 -14.61
N GLY A 408 1.97 1.32 -15.44
CA GLY A 408 0.90 0.37 -15.09
C GLY A 408 -0.32 1.01 -14.41
N ALA A 409 -0.34 2.34 -14.21
CA ALA A 409 -1.48 3.06 -13.62
C ALA A 409 -2.66 3.15 -14.60
N ARG A 410 -3.88 2.94 -14.11
CA ARG A 410 -5.12 2.90 -14.91
C ARG A 410 -5.84 4.25 -14.89
N GLY A 411 -6.27 4.73 -16.05
CA GLY A 411 -7.13 5.91 -16.19
C GLY A 411 -8.60 5.66 -15.86
N ALA A 412 -9.43 6.65 -16.20
CA ALA A 412 -10.89 6.56 -16.09
C ALA A 412 -11.46 5.47 -17.02
N ALA A 413 -12.60 4.89 -16.64
CA ALA A 413 -13.32 3.95 -17.49
C ALA A 413 -14.04 4.69 -18.63
N SER A 414 -14.07 4.08 -19.82
CA SER A 414 -14.94 4.51 -20.91
C SER A 414 -16.41 4.47 -20.51
N ALA A 415 -17.26 5.15 -21.29
CA ALA A 415 -18.68 4.81 -21.32
C ALA A 415 -18.85 3.32 -21.67
N ALA A 416 -19.87 2.69 -21.09
CA ALA A 416 -20.14 1.28 -21.35
C ALA A 416 -20.68 1.09 -22.77
N ALA A 417 -20.12 0.13 -23.51
CA ALA A 417 -20.76 -0.40 -24.70
C ALA A 417 -21.60 -1.61 -24.29
N THR A 418 -22.89 -1.58 -24.62
CA THR A 418 -23.82 -2.69 -24.34
C THR A 418 -24.25 -3.32 -25.66
N ALA A 419 -24.13 -4.63 -25.79
CA ALA A 419 -24.63 -5.38 -26.94
C ALA A 419 -24.96 -6.82 -26.55
N SER A 420 -25.75 -7.49 -27.38
CA SER A 420 -26.10 -8.90 -27.21
C SER A 420 -25.38 -9.76 -28.24
N THR A 421 -24.96 -10.96 -27.83
CA THR A 421 -24.54 -12.00 -28.77
C THR A 421 -25.69 -12.38 -29.70
N THR A 422 -25.36 -12.89 -30.89
CA THR A 422 -26.41 -13.48 -31.72
C THR A 422 -27.00 -14.68 -30.99
N GLY A 423 -28.26 -14.99 -31.28
CA GLY A 423 -28.80 -16.30 -30.91
C GLY A 423 -28.00 -17.43 -31.57
N MET A 424 -28.26 -18.66 -31.13
CA MET A 424 -27.83 -19.84 -31.88
C MET A 424 -28.61 -19.88 -33.21
N THR A 425 -27.92 -20.07 -34.35
CA THR A 425 -28.62 -20.37 -35.61
C THR A 425 -29.40 -21.67 -35.40
N PRO A 426 -30.73 -21.66 -35.55
CA PRO A 426 -31.52 -22.85 -35.25
C PRO A 426 -31.14 -24.00 -36.19
N VAL A 427 -30.87 -25.17 -35.61
CA VAL A 427 -30.65 -26.40 -36.37
C VAL A 427 -31.92 -27.22 -36.29
N CYS A 428 -32.54 -27.49 -37.45
CA CYS A 428 -33.69 -28.36 -37.54
C CYS A 428 -33.28 -29.79 -37.86
N THR A 429 -33.92 -30.77 -37.22
CA THR A 429 -33.85 -32.17 -37.59
C THR A 429 -35.25 -32.72 -37.68
N THR A 430 -35.59 -33.35 -38.82
CA THR A 430 -36.80 -34.14 -38.99
C THR A 430 -36.42 -35.61 -38.99
N THR A 431 -36.96 -36.39 -38.06
CA THR A 431 -36.81 -37.84 -37.99
C THR A 431 -37.93 -38.43 -37.14
N ASP A 432 -37.98 -39.75 -37.01
CA ASP A 432 -38.95 -40.42 -36.17
C ASP A 432 -38.72 -40.14 -34.67
N ASN A 433 -39.81 -40.22 -33.91
CA ASN A 433 -39.81 -39.89 -32.49
C ASN A 433 -38.85 -40.78 -31.67
N TYR A 434 -38.63 -42.04 -32.05
CA TYR A 434 -37.64 -42.90 -31.41
C TYR A 434 -36.22 -42.39 -31.66
N SER A 435 -35.86 -42.06 -32.89
CA SER A 435 -34.56 -41.50 -33.28
C SER A 435 -34.26 -40.14 -32.63
N HIS A 436 -35.28 -39.33 -32.35
CA HIS A 436 -35.11 -38.11 -31.54
C HIS A 436 -34.70 -38.40 -30.10
N THR A 437 -35.29 -39.43 -29.47
CA THR A 437 -34.93 -39.83 -28.10
C THR A 437 -33.53 -40.40 -27.99
N VAL A 438 -33.12 -41.26 -28.94
CA VAL A 438 -31.77 -41.84 -28.98
C VAL A 438 -30.70 -40.75 -29.15
N ALA A 439 -30.99 -39.70 -29.92
CA ALA A 439 -30.09 -38.58 -30.13
C ALA A 439 -30.15 -37.51 -29.01
N ALA A 440 -30.83 -37.78 -27.90
CA ALA A 440 -31.02 -36.85 -26.79
C ALA A 440 -31.63 -35.48 -27.20
N ARG A 441 -32.51 -35.49 -28.22
CA ARG A 441 -33.30 -34.31 -28.63
C ARG A 441 -34.69 -34.30 -27.99
N ALA A 442 -35.15 -35.46 -27.53
CA ALA A 442 -36.43 -35.68 -26.85
C ALA A 442 -36.30 -36.76 -25.76
N TYR A 443 -37.31 -36.90 -24.91
CA TYR A 443 -37.45 -38.02 -23.97
C TYR A 443 -38.81 -38.69 -24.13
N ALA A 444 -38.91 -39.95 -23.71
CA ALA A 444 -40.14 -40.72 -23.71
C ALA A 444 -40.68 -40.90 -22.29
N LEU A 445 -42.00 -40.78 -22.13
CA LEU A 445 -42.69 -41.02 -20.88
C LEU A 445 -44.08 -41.60 -21.18
N TYR A 446 -44.40 -42.75 -20.57
CA TYR A 446 -45.68 -43.48 -20.74
C TYR A 446 -46.09 -43.72 -22.22
N GLY A 447 -45.13 -43.97 -23.11
CA GLY A 447 -45.38 -44.24 -24.53
C GLY A 447 -45.54 -42.99 -25.43
N PHE A 448 -45.40 -41.79 -24.88
CA PHE A 448 -45.38 -40.52 -25.61
C PHE A 448 -43.98 -39.89 -25.59
N THR A 449 -43.68 -39.08 -26.60
CA THR A 449 -42.41 -38.37 -26.76
C THR A 449 -42.58 -36.87 -26.54
N TYR A 450 -41.60 -36.26 -25.86
CA TYR A 450 -41.57 -34.84 -25.53
C TYR A 450 -40.20 -34.23 -25.85
N ALA A 451 -40.18 -33.05 -26.46
CA ALA A 451 -38.93 -32.37 -26.80
C ALA A 451 -38.16 -31.93 -25.54
N TYR A 452 -36.83 -32.13 -25.50
CA TYR A 452 -36.00 -31.68 -24.39
C TYR A 452 -35.97 -30.15 -24.31
N GLY A 453 -36.12 -29.60 -23.10
CA GLY A 453 -36.16 -28.15 -22.86
C GLY A 453 -37.57 -27.57 -22.92
N SER A 454 -38.25 -27.64 -24.07
CA SER A 454 -39.61 -27.06 -24.23
C SER A 454 -40.74 -27.93 -23.67
N ASN A 455 -40.51 -29.25 -23.52
CA ASN A 455 -41.53 -30.23 -23.15
C ASN A 455 -42.76 -30.28 -24.09
N GLN A 456 -42.64 -29.77 -25.31
CA GLN A 456 -43.70 -29.86 -26.30
C GLN A 456 -43.93 -31.32 -26.71
N GLY A 457 -45.21 -31.73 -26.75
CA GLY A 457 -45.60 -33.08 -27.12
C GLY A 457 -45.35 -33.36 -28.61
N MET A 458 -44.75 -34.52 -28.89
CA MET A 458 -44.37 -34.96 -30.24
C MET A 458 -45.23 -36.14 -30.73
N GLY A 459 -46.15 -36.64 -29.88
CA GLY A 459 -46.98 -37.82 -30.19
C GLY A 459 -46.37 -39.12 -29.65
N LEU A 460 -46.73 -40.25 -30.26
CA LEU A 460 -46.32 -41.58 -29.80
C LEU A 460 -44.81 -41.81 -29.96
N TRP A 461 -44.20 -42.51 -29.00
CA TRP A 461 -42.81 -42.96 -29.08
C TRP A 461 -42.71 -44.20 -29.97
N ASN A 462 -42.46 -43.99 -31.26
CA ASN A 462 -42.28 -45.04 -32.26
C ASN A 462 -41.44 -44.54 -33.46
N ILE A 463 -41.22 -45.44 -34.43
CA ILE A 463 -40.48 -45.17 -35.66
C ILE A 463 -41.36 -44.70 -36.84
N TYR A 464 -42.66 -44.47 -36.62
CA TYR A 464 -43.65 -44.14 -37.65
C TYR A 464 -44.10 -42.68 -37.61
N ILE A 465 -44.05 -42.04 -36.45
CA ILE A 465 -44.38 -40.62 -36.27
C ILE A 465 -43.10 -39.81 -36.37
N GLU A 466 -43.02 -38.98 -37.41
CA GLU A 466 -41.93 -38.03 -37.60
C GLU A 466 -42.31 -36.64 -37.07
N THR A 467 -41.36 -36.00 -36.41
CA THR A 467 -41.50 -34.63 -35.92
C THR A 467 -40.28 -33.82 -36.37
N THR A 468 -40.46 -32.55 -36.69
CA THR A 468 -39.33 -31.63 -36.86
C THR A 468 -39.04 -30.96 -35.52
N LEU A 469 -37.83 -31.15 -35.00
CA LEU A 469 -37.33 -30.41 -33.84
C LEU A 469 -36.35 -29.33 -34.28
N LYS A 470 -36.62 -28.10 -33.86
CA LYS A 470 -35.77 -26.92 -33.96
C LYS A 470 -34.97 -26.76 -32.68
N LYS A 471 -33.64 -26.85 -32.76
CA LYS A 471 -32.75 -26.54 -31.62
C LYS A 471 -32.59 -25.02 -31.50
N THR A 472 -33.07 -24.42 -30.42
CA THR A 472 -33.00 -22.96 -30.19
C THR A 472 -31.94 -22.56 -29.16
N ALA A 473 -31.51 -23.49 -28.30
CA ALA A 473 -30.35 -23.35 -27.42
C ALA A 473 -29.70 -24.73 -27.14
N ALA A 474 -28.57 -24.75 -26.44
CA ALA A 474 -27.96 -26.00 -26.00
C ALA A 474 -28.95 -26.80 -25.12
N GLY A 475 -29.31 -28.01 -25.56
CA GLY A 475 -30.27 -28.87 -24.84
C GLY A 475 -31.74 -28.42 -24.91
N TYR A 476 -32.06 -27.39 -25.69
CA TYR A 476 -33.42 -26.87 -25.82
C TYR A 476 -33.94 -27.00 -27.26
N TYR A 477 -35.01 -27.78 -27.40
CA TYR A 477 -35.64 -28.15 -28.66
C TYR A 477 -37.12 -27.78 -28.65
N GLU A 478 -37.61 -27.24 -29.74
CA GLU A 478 -39.02 -26.89 -29.98
C GLU A 478 -39.54 -27.67 -31.18
N VAL A 479 -40.79 -28.10 -31.13
CA VAL A 479 -41.51 -28.66 -32.28
C VAL A 479 -41.80 -27.53 -33.28
N GLY A 480 -41.32 -27.68 -34.52
CA GLY A 480 -41.55 -26.70 -35.58
C GLY A 480 -40.48 -26.71 -36.66
N THR A 481 -40.58 -25.77 -37.60
CA THR A 481 -39.67 -25.62 -38.75
C THR A 481 -38.70 -24.45 -38.59
N CYS A 482 -37.56 -24.53 -39.27
CA CYS A 482 -36.64 -23.41 -39.45
C CYS A 482 -37.03 -22.76 -40.79
N TYR A 483 -37.47 -21.50 -40.77
CA TYR A 483 -37.63 -20.71 -41.99
C TYR A 483 -36.41 -19.82 -42.19
#